data_AF-A0A8H5GI28-F1
#
_entry.id   AF-A0A8H5GI28-F1
#
_cell.length_a   1.000
_cell.length_b   1.000
_cell.length_c   1.000
_cell.angle_alpha   90.00
_cell.angle_beta   90.00
_cell.angle_gamma   90.00
#
_symmetry.space_group_name_H-M   'P 1'
#
loop_
_entity.id
_entity.type
_entity.pdbx_description
1 polymer ?
#
loop_
_entity_poly.entity_id
_entity_poly.type
_entity_poly.pdbx_seq_one_letter_code
_entity_poly.pdbx_strand_id
1 'polypeptide(L)'
;MDPPRPHARSHNQKPFNLREEFDRYWLEHHSQLFLSLDIVKKNVLKYEQLHINQQTKALLQSLGVALIECDGVGLIEAETYDKIFEVFNDAQFKALIEPDEENFLDRSKTRSIPLDFVAFIDK
;
A
#
# COMPACT_ATOMS: atom_id res chain seq x y z
N MET A 1 22.55 4.69 -31.85
CA MET A 1 22.84 3.65 -30.84
C MET A 1 21.73 3.71 -29.84
N ASP A 2 20.89 2.68 -29.78
CA ASP A 2 19.89 2.55 -28.70
C ASP A 2 20.60 2.17 -27.40
N PRO A 3 20.18 2.73 -26.24
CA PRO A 3 20.72 2.31 -24.97
C PRO A 3 20.22 0.90 -24.62
N PRO A 4 21.02 0.09 -23.90
CA PRO A 4 20.61 -1.25 -23.54
C PRO A 4 19.52 -1.19 -22.46
N ARG A 5 18.37 -1.83 -22.71
CA ARG A 5 17.63 -2.57 -21.67
C ARG A 5 17.99 -4.05 -21.88
N PRO A 6 18.17 -4.90 -20.85
CA PRO A 6 17.43 -4.90 -19.59
C PRO A 6 18.28 -5.19 -18.32
N HIS A 7 17.83 -4.74 -17.15
CA HIS A 7 18.20 -5.45 -15.91
C HIS A 7 17.19 -6.58 -15.71
N ALA A 8 17.64 -7.78 -16.08
CA ALA A 8 16.98 -9.04 -15.78
C ALA A 8 16.76 -9.15 -14.27
N ARG A 9 15.53 -9.53 -13.91
CA ARG A 9 15.05 -9.73 -12.54
C ARG A 9 15.97 -10.68 -11.78
N SER A 10 16.33 -10.29 -10.55
CA SER A 10 16.61 -11.29 -9.51
C SER A 10 15.32 -12.09 -9.29
N HIS A 11 15.28 -13.33 -9.78
CA HIS A 11 14.14 -14.24 -9.69
C HIS A 11 13.94 -14.84 -8.29
N ASN A 12 14.49 -14.24 -7.21
CA ASN A 12 14.65 -14.92 -5.92
C ASN A 12 13.95 -14.30 -4.71
N GLN A 13 13.21 -13.21 -4.83
CA GLN A 13 12.28 -12.82 -3.76
C GLN A 13 10.90 -13.38 -4.10
N LYS A 14 10.54 -14.48 -3.42
CA LYS A 14 9.17 -14.96 -3.44
C LYS A 14 8.30 -13.95 -2.68
N PRO A 15 7.16 -13.52 -3.24
CA PRO A 15 6.18 -12.78 -2.46
C PRO A 15 5.79 -13.60 -1.23
N PHE A 16 5.41 -12.91 -0.14
CA PHE A 16 4.96 -13.57 1.10
C PHE A 16 3.98 -14.69 0.77
N ASN A 17 4.33 -15.90 1.18
CA ASN A 17 3.53 -17.10 0.93
C ASN A 17 2.42 -17.27 1.98
N LEU A 18 2.53 -16.56 3.10
CA LEU A 18 1.58 -16.58 4.20
C LEU A 18 1.02 -15.17 4.44
N ARG A 19 -0.31 -15.11 4.60
CA ARG A 19 -1.06 -13.89 4.91
C ARG A 19 -0.51 -13.12 6.12
N GLU A 20 -0.16 -13.83 7.19
CA GLU A 20 0.36 -13.23 8.42
C GLU A 20 1.73 -12.57 8.21
N GLU A 21 2.55 -13.08 7.29
CA GLU A 21 3.83 -12.46 6.95
C GLU A 21 3.63 -11.15 6.19
N PHE A 22 2.67 -11.12 5.25
CA PHE A 22 2.26 -9.88 4.59
C PHE A 22 1.75 -8.86 5.61
N ASP A 23 0.80 -9.24 6.47
CA ASP A 23 0.20 -8.32 7.44
C ASP A 23 1.27 -7.77 8.38
N ARG A 24 2.16 -8.62 8.89
CA ARG A 24 3.27 -8.22 9.77
C ARG A 24 4.28 -7.33 9.05
N TYR A 25 4.71 -7.68 7.84
CA TYR A 25 5.69 -6.88 7.10
C TYR A 25 5.15 -5.49 6.77
N TRP A 26 3.90 -5.45 6.29
CA TRP A 26 3.26 -4.18 5.96
C TRP A 26 3.10 -3.29 7.20
N LEU A 27 2.69 -3.88 8.33
CA LEU A 27 2.50 -3.17 9.59
C LEU A 27 3.81 -2.74 10.28
N GLU A 28 4.79 -3.63 10.37
CA GLU A 28 5.96 -3.41 11.22
C GLU A 28 7.16 -2.83 10.46
N HIS A 29 7.29 -3.14 9.17
CA HIS A 29 8.42 -2.69 8.35
C HIS A 29 8.03 -1.54 7.42
N HIS A 30 7.12 -1.81 6.47
CA HIS A 30 6.77 -0.85 5.44
C HIS A 30 6.20 0.44 6.04
N SER A 31 5.32 0.34 7.05
CA SER A 31 4.75 1.53 7.70
C SER A 31 5.83 2.43 8.32
N GLN A 32 6.84 1.83 8.97
CA GLN A 32 7.93 2.58 9.61
C GLN A 32 8.81 3.23 8.57
N LEU A 33 9.12 2.52 7.49
CA LEU A 33 9.88 3.08 6.37
C LEU A 33 9.12 4.24 5.74
N PHE A 34 7.85 4.06 5.36
CA PHE A 34 7.00 5.10 4.78
C PHE A 34 6.93 6.35 5.68
N LEU A 35 6.61 6.18 6.96
CA LEU A 35 6.51 7.29 7.91
C LEU A 35 7.85 7.94 8.26
N SER A 36 8.98 7.29 7.95
CA SER A 36 10.32 7.85 8.17
C SER A 36 10.70 8.94 7.16
N LEU A 37 10.10 8.95 5.96
CA LEU A 37 10.45 9.87 4.89
C LEU A 37 10.01 11.30 5.23
N ASP A 38 10.90 12.27 4.99
CA ASP A 38 10.61 13.69 5.28
C ASP A 38 9.47 14.23 4.43
N ILE A 39 9.35 13.79 3.16
CA ILE A 39 8.22 14.18 2.31
C ILE A 39 6.88 13.66 2.87
N VAL A 40 6.87 12.46 3.45
CA VAL A 40 5.68 11.86 4.05
C VAL A 40 5.30 12.63 5.31
N LYS A 41 6.26 12.86 6.22
CA LYS A 41 6.03 13.67 7.44
C LYS A 41 5.53 15.07 7.15
N LYS A 42 5.94 15.66 6.02
CA LYS A 42 5.55 17.01 5.60
C LYS A 42 4.14 17.06 5.03
N ASN A 43 3.75 16.07 4.23
CA ASN A 43 2.56 16.15 3.37
C ASN A 43 1.40 15.24 3.78
N VAL A 44 1.66 14.17 4.55
CA VAL A 44 0.64 13.19 4.96
C VAL A 44 0.12 13.55 6.35
N LEU A 45 -1.19 13.79 6.45
CA LEU A 45 -1.89 14.06 7.71
C LEU A 45 -2.20 12.78 8.47
N LYS A 46 -2.53 11.70 7.75
CA LYS A 46 -2.87 10.40 8.33
C LYS A 46 -2.54 9.28 7.36
N TYR A 47 -2.00 8.20 7.90
CA TYR A 47 -1.79 6.94 7.19
C TYR A 47 -2.45 5.82 7.98
N GLU A 48 -3.35 5.07 7.35
CA GLU A 48 -4.02 3.92 7.94
C GLU A 48 -3.83 2.68 7.08
N GLN A 49 -3.66 1.53 7.73
CA GLN A 49 -3.64 0.23 7.09
C GLN A 49 -4.88 -0.56 7.50
N LEU A 50 -5.72 -0.87 6.52
CA LEU A 50 -6.93 -1.65 6.71
C LEU A 50 -6.64 -3.09 6.26
N HIS A 51 -6.37 -3.95 7.22
CA HIS A 51 -6.12 -5.37 6.99
C HIS A 51 -7.44 -6.14 6.89
N ILE A 52 -7.60 -6.96 5.84
CA ILE A 52 -8.80 -7.78 5.64
C ILE A 52 -8.91 -8.86 6.72
N ASN A 53 -9.97 -8.80 7.52
CA ASN A 53 -10.31 -9.85 8.46
C ASN A 53 -10.78 -11.12 7.72
N GLN A 54 -9.97 -12.18 7.75
CA GLN A 54 -10.24 -13.41 7.00
C GLN A 54 -11.47 -14.18 7.50
N GLN A 55 -11.76 -14.12 8.80
CA GLN A 55 -12.91 -14.80 9.38
C GLN A 55 -14.21 -14.14 8.91
N THR A 56 -14.28 -12.80 8.97
CA THR A 56 -15.41 -12.04 8.46
C THR A 56 -15.54 -12.15 6.95
N LYS A 57 -14.42 -12.17 6.20
CA LYS A 57 -14.41 -12.44 4.75
C LYS A 57 -15.07 -13.78 4.43
N ALA A 58 -14.66 -14.86 5.10
CA ALA A 58 -15.22 -16.19 4.89
C ALA A 58 -16.72 -16.26 5.23
N LEU A 59 -17.13 -15.59 6.32
CA LEU A 59 -18.55 -15.48 6.67
C LEU A 59 -19.35 -14.74 5.59
N LEU A 60 -18.88 -13.59 5.12
CA LEU A 60 -19.59 -12.82 4.09
C LEU A 60 -19.67 -13.59 2.75
N GLN A 61 -18.62 -14.33 2.40
CA GLN A 61 -18.63 -15.22 1.24
C GLN A 61 -19.66 -16.34 1.36
N SER A 62 -19.81 -16.96 2.54
CA SER A 62 -20.81 -18.02 2.74
C SER A 62 -22.25 -17.49 2.66
N LEU A 63 -22.45 -16.19 2.89
CA LEU A 63 -23.71 -15.48 2.70
C LEU A 63 -23.93 -14.98 1.26
N GLY A 64 -22.99 -15.24 0.33
CA GLY A 64 -23.09 -14.81 -1.06
C GLY A 64 -22.87 -13.31 -1.28
N VAL A 65 -22.27 -12.60 -0.31
CA VAL A 65 -21.94 -11.18 -0.46
C VAL A 65 -20.76 -11.04 -1.42
N ALA A 66 -20.90 -10.17 -2.42
CA ALA A 66 -19.81 -9.85 -3.32
C ALA A 66 -18.76 -9.01 -2.56
N LEU A 67 -17.52 -9.50 -2.52
CA LEU A 67 -16.41 -8.84 -1.82
C LEU A 67 -15.41 -8.26 -2.81
N ILE A 68 -14.75 -7.18 -2.40
CA ILE A 68 -13.57 -6.69 -3.11
C ILE A 68 -12.44 -7.72 -3.00
N GLU A 69 -11.79 -7.99 -4.13
CA GLU A 69 -10.60 -8.83 -4.17
C GLU A 69 -9.36 -7.99 -3.88
N CYS A 70 -9.02 -7.89 -2.60
CA CYS A 70 -7.74 -7.32 -2.17
C CYS A 70 -7.25 -8.00 -0.88
N ASP A 71 -5.97 -7.80 -0.58
CA ASP A 71 -5.34 -8.26 0.66
C ASP A 71 -5.40 -7.20 1.77
N GLY A 72 -5.52 -5.93 1.42
CA GLY A 72 -5.65 -4.81 2.34
C GLY A 72 -5.87 -3.49 1.61
N VAL A 73 -6.07 -2.41 2.37
CA VAL A 73 -6.19 -1.04 1.85
C VAL A 73 -5.31 -0.10 2.65
N GLY A 74 -4.43 0.63 1.95
CA GLY A 74 -3.74 1.78 2.53
C GLY A 74 -4.57 3.04 2.32
N LEU A 75 -4.86 3.77 3.39
CA LEU A 75 -5.53 5.07 3.32
C LEU A 75 -4.50 6.16 3.63
N ILE A 76 -4.34 7.11 2.71
CA ILE A 76 -3.45 8.26 2.87
C ILE A 76 -4.32 9.52 2.82
N GLU A 77 -4.28 10.29 3.89
CA GLU A 77 -4.94 11.59 3.98
C GLU A 77 -3.89 12.70 3.92
N ALA A 78 -4.17 13.75 3.15
CA ALA A 78 -3.34 14.94 3.01
C ALA A 78 -4.24 16.16 2.81
N GLU A 79 -3.68 17.37 2.92
CA GLU A 79 -4.45 18.61 2.70
C GLU A 79 -5.04 18.71 1.28
N THR A 80 -4.35 18.14 0.28
CA THR A 80 -4.77 18.11 -1.12
C THR A 80 -4.23 16.87 -1.82
N TYR A 81 -4.82 16.48 -2.96
CA TYR A 81 -4.28 15.42 -3.80
C TYR A 81 -2.87 15.74 -4.34
N ASP A 82 -2.57 17.00 -4.63
CA ASP A 82 -1.23 17.41 -5.08
C ASP A 82 -0.15 17.07 -4.05
N LYS A 83 -0.46 17.20 -2.75
CA LYS A 83 0.45 16.82 -1.66
C LYS A 83 0.73 15.31 -1.63
N ILE A 84 -0.27 14.49 -1.98
CA ILE A 84 -0.09 13.05 -2.15
C ILE A 84 0.78 12.75 -3.37
N PHE A 85 0.53 13.43 -4.50
CA PHE A 85 1.35 13.24 -5.71
C PHE A 85 2.78 13.74 -5.55
N GLU A 86 3.03 14.76 -4.74
CA GLU A 86 4.38 15.16 -4.33
C GLU A 86 5.11 14.02 -3.62
N VAL A 87 4.44 13.29 -2.71
CA VAL A 87 5.01 12.12 -2.02
C VAL A 87 5.37 11.02 -3.03
N PHE A 88 4.44 10.63 -3.91
CA PHE A 88 4.69 9.56 -4.89
C PHE A 88 5.74 9.94 -5.94
N ASN A 89 5.98 11.22 -6.17
CA ASN A 89 6.98 11.68 -7.12
C ASN A 89 8.35 11.98 -6.51
N ASP A 90 8.44 11.99 -5.18
CA ASP A 90 9.68 12.26 -4.46
C ASP A 90 10.77 11.23 -4.75
N ALA A 91 12.02 11.71 -4.83
CA ALA A 91 13.15 10.87 -5.17
C ALA A 91 13.48 9.83 -4.10
N GLN A 92 13.30 10.16 -2.80
CA GLN A 92 13.51 9.19 -1.72
C GLN A 92 12.38 8.17 -1.68
N PHE A 93 11.13 8.58 -1.92
CA PHE A 93 10.01 7.65 -2.06
C PHE A 93 10.30 6.61 -3.15
N LYS A 94 10.67 7.05 -4.36
CA LYS A 94 11.02 6.15 -5.47
C LYS A 94 12.22 5.26 -5.17
N ALA A 95 13.22 5.78 -4.44
CA ALA A 95 14.43 5.02 -4.13
C ALA A 95 14.26 4.01 -2.98
N LEU A 96 13.37 4.26 -2.03
CA LEU A 96 13.24 3.47 -0.80
C LEU A 96 11.92 2.70 -0.72
N ILE A 97 10.81 3.34 -1.05
CA ILE A 97 9.47 2.74 -0.94
C ILE A 97 9.16 1.87 -2.13
N GLU A 98 9.42 2.32 -3.36
CA GLU A 98 9.05 1.51 -4.53
C GLU A 98 9.72 0.13 -4.55
N PRO A 99 11.02 -0.02 -4.21
CA PRO A 99 11.65 -1.34 -4.07
C PRO A 99 11.15 -2.15 -2.87
N ASP A 100 10.80 -1.49 -1.77
CA ASP A 100 10.23 -2.16 -0.59
C ASP A 100 8.85 -2.76 -0.92
N GLU A 101 8.02 -2.03 -1.64
CA GLU A 101 6.72 -2.48 -2.13
C GLU A 101 6.84 -3.71 -3.04
N GLU A 102 7.92 -3.89 -3.79
CA GLU A 102 8.10 -5.08 -4.64
C GLU A 102 8.13 -6.39 -3.83
N ASN A 103 8.40 -6.34 -2.52
CA ASN A 103 8.39 -7.53 -1.67
C ASN A 103 6.97 -8.07 -1.40
N PHE A 104 5.94 -7.24 -1.51
CA PHE A 104 4.59 -7.60 -1.04
C PHE A 104 3.42 -7.09 -1.88
N LEU A 105 3.63 -6.11 -2.76
CA LEU A 105 2.60 -5.43 -3.52
C LEU A 105 2.64 -5.85 -5.00
N ASP A 106 1.54 -6.42 -5.50
CA ASP A 106 1.37 -6.66 -6.93
C ASP A 106 0.81 -5.40 -7.60
N ARG A 107 1.69 -4.57 -8.17
CA ARG A 107 1.31 -3.29 -8.81
C ARG A 107 0.26 -3.46 -9.91
N SER A 108 0.20 -4.63 -10.56
CA SER A 108 -0.80 -4.89 -11.62
C SER A 108 -2.21 -5.11 -11.06
N LYS A 109 -2.31 -5.47 -9.78
CA LYS A 109 -3.58 -5.72 -9.07
C LYS A 109 -3.94 -4.61 -8.07
N THR A 110 -2.97 -3.81 -7.65
CA THR A 110 -3.23 -2.63 -6.83
C THR A 110 -4.00 -1.58 -7.62
N ARG A 111 -4.93 -0.90 -6.95
CA ARG A 111 -5.75 0.18 -7.51
C ARG A 111 -5.67 1.38 -6.58
N SER A 112 -5.44 2.56 -7.15
CA SER A 112 -5.56 3.83 -6.43
C SER A 112 -6.94 4.41 -6.71
N ILE A 113 -7.66 4.78 -5.65
CA ILE A 113 -8.99 5.38 -5.74
C ILE A 113 -8.91 6.72 -5.00
N PRO A 114 -9.00 7.87 -5.70
CA PRO A 114 -9.12 9.17 -5.04
C PRO A 114 -10.52 9.26 -4.42
N LEU A 115 -10.58 9.52 -3.12
CA LEU A 115 -11.82 9.54 -2.35
C LEU A 115 -11.88 10.80 -1.50
N ASP A 116 -12.97 11.55 -1.64
CA ASP A 116 -13.38 12.52 -0.65
C ASP A 116 -14.32 11.79 0.32
N PHE A 117 -13.89 11.55 1.56
CA PHE A 117 -14.67 10.80 2.54
C PHE A 117 -15.03 11.64 3.75
N VAL A 118 -16.21 11.38 4.32
CA VAL A 118 -16.73 12.06 5.51
C VAL A 118 -16.88 11.01 6.61
N ALA A 119 -16.26 11.26 7.75
CA ALA A 119 -16.41 10.40 8.93
C ALA A 119 -17.55 10.93 9.81
N PHE A 120 -18.56 10.09 10.05
CA PHE A 120 -19.56 10.32 11.08
C PHE A 120 -19.15 9.55 12.33
N ILE A 121 -18.74 10.26 13.38
CA ILE A 121 -18.35 9.67 14.66
C ILE A 121 -19.47 9.95 15.65
N ASP A 122 -20.27 8.94 15.99
CA ASP A 122 -21.19 9.00 17.12
C ASP A 122 -20.41 8.89 18.43
N LYS A 123 -20.87 9.62 19.45
CA LYS A 123 -20.23 9.71 20.78
C LYS A 123 -20.39 8.44 21.60
#